data_AF-A0A646KU49-F1
#
_entry.id   AF-A0A646KU49-F1
#
_cell.length_a   1.000
_cell.length_b   1.000
_cell.length_c   1.000
_cell.angle_alpha   90.00
_cell.angle_beta   90.00
_cell.angle_gamma   90.00
#
_symmetry.space_group_name_H-M   'P 1'
#
loop_
_entity.id
_entity.type
_entity.pdbx_description
1 polymer ?
#
loop_
_entity_poly.entity_id
_entity_poly.type
_entity_poly.pdbx_seq_one_letter_code
_entity_poly.pdbx_strand_id
1 'polypeptide(L)'
;AGSREAGRQPATAVEATLCALFAEALGLEEVSVDDSFFELGGDSIMSMLLVSSARRAGLVITARQVFERQTPEELAAVAVVTDGGAAFEGESAIGDVPLTPVMHELLDRVGPERAGQVAQSALVVTPAGLDFAILTDAVQTLLDHHDALRARLEDSPERRLVVPGPGAVRASTLLRRVDATGLEGDEL
;
A
#
# COMPACT_ATOMS: atom_id res chain seq x y z
N ALA A 1 -15.32 9.27 29.12
CA ALA A 1 -15.91 9.55 27.80
C ALA A 1 -16.14 11.05 27.71
N GLY A 2 -15.24 11.77 27.03
CA GLY A 2 -15.43 13.19 26.76
C GLY A 2 -16.39 13.32 25.58
N SER A 3 -17.52 13.98 25.78
CA SER A 3 -18.43 14.38 24.71
C SER A 3 -17.69 15.36 23.79
N ARG A 4 -17.38 14.93 22.57
CA ARG A 4 -16.97 15.85 21.48
C ARG A 4 -18.12 16.82 21.24
N GLU A 5 -17.83 18.11 21.15
CA GLU A 5 -18.80 19.05 20.57
C GLU A 5 -19.13 18.57 19.16
N ALA A 6 -20.42 18.53 18.82
CA ALA A 6 -20.85 18.09 17.50
C ALA A 6 -20.31 19.08 16.46
N GLY A 7 -19.27 18.67 15.73
CA GLY A 7 -18.66 19.45 14.67
C GLY A 7 -19.62 19.70 13.51
N ARG A 8 -19.20 20.53 12.56
CA ARG A 8 -20.06 20.89 11.43
C ARG A 8 -20.33 19.67 10.56
N GLN A 9 -21.60 19.49 10.20
CA GLN A 9 -22.01 18.43 9.26
C GLN A 9 -21.57 18.76 7.81
N PRO A 10 -21.26 17.74 6.99
CA PRO A 10 -20.95 17.91 5.58
C PRO A 10 -22.08 18.62 4.82
N ALA A 11 -21.71 19.67 4.09
CA ALA A 11 -22.59 20.44 3.22
C ALA A 11 -22.55 19.95 1.77
N THR A 12 -21.51 19.20 1.39
CA THR A 12 -21.33 18.68 0.02
C THR A 12 -21.01 17.17 0.02
N ALA A 13 -21.27 16.52 -1.12
CA ALA A 13 -20.92 15.11 -1.31
C ALA A 13 -19.39 14.86 -1.23
N VAL A 14 -18.59 15.84 -1.67
CA VAL A 14 -17.12 15.77 -1.58
C VAL A 14 -16.67 15.83 -0.13
N GLU A 15 -17.23 16.76 0.67
CA GLU A 15 -16.96 16.84 2.11
C GLU A 15 -17.34 15.53 2.82
N ALA A 16 -18.53 14.99 2.53
CA ALA A 16 -18.99 13.73 3.14
C ALA A 16 -18.06 12.56 2.81
N THR A 17 -17.61 12.47 1.56
CA THR A 17 -16.64 11.46 1.12
C THR A 17 -15.31 11.62 1.84
N LEU A 18 -14.78 12.84 1.94
CA LEU A 18 -13.51 13.10 2.63
C LEU A 18 -13.59 12.83 4.14
N CYS A 19 -14.71 13.15 4.80
CA CYS A 19 -14.92 12.81 6.21
C CYS A 19 -14.87 11.30 6.42
N ALA A 20 -15.56 10.53 5.57
CA ALA A 20 -15.53 9.07 5.63
C ALA A 20 -14.12 8.50 5.41
N LEU A 21 -13.38 9.04 4.43
CA LEU A 21 -12.01 8.61 4.15
C LEU A 21 -11.01 8.98 5.27
N PHE A 22 -11.21 10.12 5.94
CA PHE A 22 -10.43 10.49 7.13
C PHE A 22 -10.71 9.50 8.26
N ALA A 23 -11.99 9.22 8.53
CA ALA A 23 -12.40 8.29 9.57
C ALA A 23 -11.79 6.90 9.33
N GLU A 24 -11.83 6.40 8.09
CA GLU A 24 -11.20 5.14 7.69
C GLU A 24 -9.68 5.16 7.90
N ALA A 25 -8.99 6.20 7.42
CA ALA A 25 -7.54 6.29 7.51
C ALA A 25 -7.02 6.41 8.95
N LEU A 26 -7.79 7.07 9.82
CA LEU A 26 -7.44 7.33 11.21
C LEU A 26 -8.00 6.26 12.18
N GLY A 27 -8.84 5.33 11.71
CA GLY A 27 -9.50 4.33 12.55
C GLY A 27 -10.52 4.95 13.52
N LEU A 28 -11.19 6.02 13.11
CA LEU A 28 -12.20 6.73 13.90
C LEU A 28 -13.61 6.37 13.43
N GLU A 29 -14.59 6.50 14.32
CA GLU A 29 -16.01 6.27 13.99
C GLU A 29 -16.61 7.40 13.15
N GLU A 30 -16.27 8.66 13.49
CA GLU A 30 -16.72 9.85 12.80
C GLU A 30 -15.63 10.93 12.81
N VAL A 31 -15.59 11.72 11.74
CA VAL A 31 -14.72 12.90 11.55
C VAL A 31 -15.58 14.03 11.02
N SER A 32 -15.47 15.21 11.63
CA SER A 32 -16.15 16.43 11.22
C SER A 32 -15.39 17.11 10.08
N VAL A 33 -16.09 17.93 9.31
CA VAL A 33 -15.51 18.66 8.16
C VAL A 33 -14.38 19.64 8.49
N ASP A 34 -14.31 20.08 9.74
CA ASP A 34 -13.37 21.05 10.28
C ASP A 34 -12.28 20.38 11.16
N ASP A 35 -12.35 19.06 11.34
CA ASP A 35 -11.32 18.33 12.07
C ASP A 35 -10.02 18.27 11.26
N SER A 36 -8.92 18.71 11.86
CA SER A 36 -7.59 18.63 11.25
C SER A 36 -7.06 17.20 11.24
N PHE A 37 -6.67 16.71 10.06
CA PHE A 37 -6.09 15.38 9.86
C PHE A 37 -4.92 15.09 10.80
N PHE A 38 -4.02 16.08 10.97
CA PHE A 38 -2.80 15.91 11.76
C PHE A 38 -3.05 16.07 13.26
N GLU A 39 -4.02 16.89 13.67
CA GLU A 39 -4.42 16.97 15.09
C GLU A 39 -5.13 15.69 15.55
N LEU A 40 -5.79 14.99 14.62
CA LEU A 40 -6.37 13.67 14.86
C LEU A 40 -5.35 12.51 14.84
N GLY A 41 -4.06 12.81 14.66
CA GLY A 41 -2.98 11.81 14.66
C GLY A 41 -2.61 11.27 13.28
N GLY A 42 -3.10 11.89 12.20
CA GLY A 42 -2.68 11.57 10.84
C GLY A 42 -1.19 11.84 10.61
N ASP A 43 -0.57 11.00 9.79
CA ASP A 43 0.84 11.13 9.41
C ASP A 43 1.03 11.09 7.89
N SER A 44 2.30 11.03 7.44
CA SER A 44 2.62 10.99 6.02
C SER A 44 2.18 9.70 5.31
N ILE A 45 2.18 8.56 6.01
CA ILE A 45 1.72 7.27 5.46
C ILE A 45 0.21 7.33 5.30
N MET A 46 -0.50 7.76 6.33
CA MET A 46 -1.96 7.94 6.29
C MET A 46 -2.36 8.97 5.24
N SER A 47 -1.58 10.03 5.04
CA SER A 47 -1.80 11.01 3.97
C SER A 47 -1.72 10.37 2.58
N MET A 48 -0.75 9.46 2.34
CA MET A 48 -0.65 8.74 1.07
C MET A 48 -1.81 7.75 0.88
N LEU A 49 -2.22 7.06 1.95
CA LEU A 49 -3.37 6.16 1.93
C LEU A 49 -4.68 6.91 1.64
N LEU A 50 -4.85 8.08 2.27
CA LEU A 50 -5.97 8.99 2.02
C LEU A 50 -6.02 9.43 0.55
N VAL A 51 -4.89 9.88 -0.01
CA VAL A 51 -4.80 10.27 -1.44
C VAL A 51 -5.17 9.12 -2.38
N SER A 52 -4.66 7.92 -2.09
CA SER A 52 -4.98 6.71 -2.87
C SER A 52 -6.46 6.36 -2.80
N SER A 53 -7.06 6.45 -1.61
CA SER A 53 -8.47 6.12 -1.36
C SER A 53 -9.42 7.17 -1.94
N ALA A 54 -9.08 8.46 -1.82
CA ALA A 54 -9.78 9.56 -2.47
C ALA A 54 -9.84 9.36 -3.98
N ARG A 55 -8.72 8.96 -4.61
CA ARG A 55 -8.70 8.68 -6.05
C ARG A 55 -9.63 7.54 -6.44
N ARG A 56 -9.69 6.45 -5.66
CA ARG A 56 -10.64 5.35 -5.90
C ARG A 56 -12.10 5.82 -5.77
N ALA A 57 -12.35 6.82 -4.93
CA ALA A 57 -13.64 7.48 -4.80
C ALA A 57 -13.88 8.59 -5.85
N GLY A 58 -13.02 8.72 -6.87
CA GLY A 58 -13.15 9.71 -7.94
C GLY A 58 -12.67 11.12 -7.57
N LEU A 59 -12.00 11.30 -6.43
CA LEU A 59 -11.47 12.58 -5.97
C LEU A 59 -9.95 12.64 -6.16
N VAL A 60 -9.49 13.60 -6.95
CA VAL A 60 -8.05 13.84 -7.13
C VAL A 60 -7.58 14.92 -6.18
N ILE A 61 -6.77 14.50 -5.21
CA ILE A 61 -6.03 15.33 -4.26
C ILE A 61 -4.55 14.87 -4.24
N THR A 62 -3.66 15.72 -3.72
CA THR A 62 -2.22 15.43 -3.59
C THR A 62 -1.82 15.41 -2.12
N ALA A 63 -0.74 14.68 -1.78
CA ALA A 63 -0.22 14.67 -0.41
C ALA A 63 0.15 16.09 0.05
N ARG A 64 0.68 16.92 -0.85
CA ARG A 64 0.94 18.34 -0.58
C ARG A 64 -0.33 19.09 -0.17
N GLN A 65 -1.43 18.89 -0.88
CA GLN A 65 -2.71 19.49 -0.52
C GLN A 65 -3.19 19.00 0.86
N VAL A 66 -3.00 17.73 1.23
CA VAL A 66 -3.35 17.26 2.59
C VAL A 66 -2.58 18.04 3.67
N PHE A 67 -1.29 18.31 3.46
CA PHE A 67 -0.49 19.13 4.38
C PHE A 67 -0.92 20.61 4.43
N GLU A 68 -1.29 21.18 3.28
CA GLU A 68 -1.68 22.59 3.14
C GLU A 68 -3.14 22.87 3.52
N ARG A 69 -4.01 21.86 3.40
CA ARG A 69 -5.47 21.89 3.55
C ARG A 69 -5.85 20.77 4.50
N GLN A 70 -5.75 21.00 5.80
CA GLN A 70 -5.65 19.92 6.77
C GLN A 70 -7.02 19.33 7.14
N THR A 71 -8.11 19.98 6.73
CA THR A 71 -9.48 19.57 7.05
C THR A 71 -10.23 19.07 5.80
N PRO A 72 -11.27 18.23 5.96
CA PRO A 72 -12.11 17.81 4.84
C PRO A 72 -12.73 18.97 4.06
N GLU A 73 -13.12 20.06 4.72
CA GLU A 73 -13.64 21.27 4.06
C GLU A 73 -12.61 21.91 3.13
N GLU A 74 -11.40 22.15 3.64
CA GLU A 74 -10.34 22.81 2.88
C GLU A 74 -9.88 21.93 1.70
N LEU A 75 -9.86 20.62 1.89
CA LEU A 75 -9.56 19.67 0.82
C LEU A 75 -10.67 19.62 -0.22
N ALA A 76 -11.94 19.64 0.19
CA ALA A 76 -13.07 19.65 -0.72
C ALA A 76 -13.02 20.86 -1.66
N ALA A 77 -12.52 22.00 -1.19
CA ALA A 77 -12.37 23.21 -2.00
C ALA A 77 -11.32 23.10 -3.12
N VAL A 78 -10.35 22.18 -3.00
CA VAL A 78 -9.26 21.99 -3.98
C VAL A 78 -9.30 20.64 -4.69
N ALA A 79 -10.21 19.74 -4.28
CA ALA A 79 -10.38 18.42 -4.88
C ALA A 79 -10.97 18.54 -6.28
N VAL A 80 -10.40 17.78 -7.22
CA VAL A 80 -10.96 17.67 -8.57
C VAL A 80 -11.80 16.40 -8.64
N VAL A 81 -13.08 16.53 -8.95
CA VAL A 81 -13.98 15.40 -9.18
C VAL A 81 -13.73 14.84 -10.57
N THR A 82 -13.55 13.54 -10.64
CA THR A 82 -13.38 12.78 -11.88
C THR A 82 -14.48 11.74 -11.98
N ASP A 83 -14.83 11.28 -13.18
CA ASP A 83 -15.88 10.27 -13.42
C ASP A 83 -15.48 8.85 -12.94
N GLY A 84 -14.63 8.74 -11.91
CA GLY A 84 -14.23 7.49 -11.28
C GLY A 84 -13.28 6.61 -12.10
N GLY A 85 -12.75 7.11 -13.21
CA GLY A 85 -12.09 6.28 -14.24
C GLY A 85 -10.58 6.39 -14.35
N ALA A 86 -9.92 7.38 -13.75
CA ALA A 86 -8.46 7.47 -13.81
C ALA A 86 -7.83 6.61 -12.69
N ALA A 87 -8.12 5.31 -12.72
CA ALA A 87 -7.10 4.37 -12.27
C ALA A 87 -5.82 4.74 -13.01
N PHE A 88 -4.66 4.70 -12.34
CA PHE A 88 -3.45 4.56 -13.12
C PHE A 88 -3.66 3.27 -13.92
N GLU A 89 -3.98 3.40 -15.20
CA GLU A 89 -3.61 2.41 -16.20
C GLU A 89 -2.08 2.47 -16.21
N GLY A 90 -1.46 1.90 -15.18
CA GLY A 90 -0.06 1.61 -15.21
C GLY A 90 0.12 0.75 -16.43
N GLU A 91 0.90 1.22 -17.41
CA GLU A 91 1.43 0.34 -18.43
C GLU A 91 1.95 -0.89 -17.68
N SER A 92 1.33 -2.04 -17.96
CA SER A 92 1.72 -3.33 -17.40
C SER A 92 3.24 -3.40 -17.46
N ALA A 93 3.91 -3.43 -16.31
CA ALA A 93 5.36 -3.22 -16.23
C ALA A 93 6.14 -4.47 -16.66
N ILE A 94 5.52 -5.32 -17.48
CA ILE A 94 6.06 -6.56 -18.03
C ILE A 94 7.14 -6.20 -19.06
N GLY A 95 8.29 -6.86 -18.92
CA GLY A 95 9.47 -6.64 -19.76
C GLY A 95 10.59 -5.95 -19.00
N ASP A 96 11.37 -5.16 -19.72
CA ASP A 96 12.54 -4.46 -19.19
C ASP A 96 12.12 -3.17 -18.48
N VAL A 97 12.46 -3.07 -17.20
CA VAL A 97 12.18 -1.90 -16.36
C VAL A 97 13.51 -1.32 -15.84
N PRO A 98 13.77 -0.02 -16.06
CA PRO A 98 14.98 0.62 -15.54
C PRO A 98 14.94 0.65 -14.01
N LEU A 99 16.11 0.57 -13.40
CA LEU A 99 16.21 0.73 -11.95
C LEU A 99 15.86 2.15 -11.53
N THR A 100 15.18 2.25 -10.38
CA THR A 100 14.93 3.53 -9.73
C THR A 100 16.18 4.02 -9.00
N PRO A 101 16.32 5.32 -8.72
CA PRO A 101 17.48 5.85 -7.97
C PRO A 101 17.72 5.15 -6.62
N VAL A 102 16.65 4.82 -5.89
CA VAL A 102 16.76 4.12 -4.60
C VAL A 102 17.26 2.69 -4.75
N MET A 103 16.93 2.01 -5.86
CA MET A 103 17.46 0.68 -6.16
C MET A 103 18.95 0.72 -6.49
N HIS A 104 19.40 1.72 -7.25
CA HIS A 104 20.83 1.94 -7.49
C HIS A 104 21.59 2.16 -6.18
N GLU A 105 21.12 3.10 -5.35
CA GLU A 105 21.75 3.40 -4.06
C GLU A 105 21.81 2.16 -3.14
N LEU A 106 20.71 1.40 -3.06
CA LEU A 106 20.67 0.18 -2.26
C LEU A 106 21.72 -0.84 -2.73
N LEU A 107 21.77 -1.11 -4.04
CA LEU A 107 22.68 -2.09 -4.62
C LEU A 107 24.14 -1.67 -4.46
N ASP A 108 24.45 -0.39 -4.63
CA ASP A 108 25.79 0.15 -4.42
C ASP A 108 26.21 0.04 -2.94
N ARG A 109 25.26 0.22 -2.01
CA ARG A 109 25.51 0.10 -0.57
C ARG A 109 25.73 -1.34 -0.10
N VAL A 110 24.95 -2.30 -0.60
CA VAL A 110 25.02 -3.70 -0.15
C VAL A 110 26.05 -4.53 -0.91
N GLY A 111 26.39 -4.11 -2.14
CA GLY A 111 27.29 -4.83 -3.04
C GLY A 111 26.62 -6.03 -3.73
N PRO A 112 27.19 -6.52 -4.85
CA PRO A 112 26.58 -7.53 -5.70
C PRO A 112 26.35 -8.88 -4.98
N GLU A 113 27.25 -9.28 -4.09
CA GLU A 113 27.15 -10.57 -3.38
C GLU A 113 25.99 -10.64 -2.38
N ARG A 114 25.52 -9.48 -1.89
CA ARG A 114 24.49 -9.39 -0.84
C ARG A 114 23.17 -8.85 -1.34
N ALA A 115 23.06 -8.50 -2.63
CA ALA A 115 21.83 -7.98 -3.23
C ALA A 115 20.63 -8.91 -2.97
N GLY A 116 20.81 -10.23 -3.08
CA GLY A 116 19.77 -11.22 -2.82
C GLY A 116 19.49 -11.52 -1.34
N GLN A 117 20.19 -10.86 -0.42
CA GLN A 117 20.06 -11.07 1.04
C GLN A 117 19.31 -9.93 1.73
N VAL A 118 18.94 -8.87 0.98
CA VAL A 118 18.11 -7.79 1.51
C VAL A 118 16.67 -8.28 1.52
N ALA A 119 16.15 -8.56 2.71
CA ALA A 119 14.78 -9.03 2.90
C ALA A 119 14.06 -8.22 3.98
N GLN A 120 12.75 -8.07 3.79
CA GLN A 120 11.83 -7.65 4.83
C GLN A 120 10.97 -8.86 5.19
N SER A 121 10.85 -9.16 6.48
CA SER A 121 10.05 -10.28 6.97
C SER A 121 9.10 -9.80 8.07
N ALA A 122 7.95 -10.44 8.15
CA ALA A 122 6.96 -10.20 9.18
C ALA A 122 6.36 -11.54 9.61
N LEU A 123 6.06 -11.67 10.90
CA LEU A 123 5.28 -12.78 11.45
C LEU A 123 3.81 -12.37 11.46
N VAL A 124 2.95 -13.23 10.91
CA VAL A 124 1.52 -12.95 10.81
C VAL A 124 0.74 -14.12 11.42
N VAL A 125 -0.26 -13.78 12.24
CA VAL A 125 -1.21 -14.77 12.77
C VAL A 125 -2.27 -15.05 11.71
N THR A 126 -2.47 -16.31 11.38
CA THR A 126 -3.38 -16.72 10.31
C THR A 126 -4.81 -16.84 10.84
N PRO A 127 -5.83 -16.52 10.01
CA PRO A 127 -7.21 -16.80 10.36
C PRO A 127 -7.44 -18.30 10.58
N ALA A 128 -8.42 -18.65 11.41
CA ALA A 128 -8.83 -20.03 11.62
C ALA A 128 -9.25 -20.66 10.26
N GLY A 129 -8.72 -21.85 9.97
CA GLY A 129 -9.02 -22.58 8.74
C GLY A 129 -8.12 -22.24 7.55
N LEU A 130 -7.12 -21.36 7.70
CA LEU A 130 -6.10 -21.22 6.67
C LEU A 130 -5.27 -22.52 6.59
N ASP A 131 -5.29 -23.15 5.43
CA ASP A 131 -4.41 -24.27 5.12
C ASP A 131 -3.34 -23.89 4.09
N PHE A 132 -2.43 -24.82 3.81
CA PHE A 132 -1.32 -24.60 2.90
C PHE A 132 -1.78 -24.39 1.44
N ALA A 133 -2.90 -24.99 1.03
CA ALA A 133 -3.43 -24.82 -0.33
C ALA A 133 -4.01 -23.41 -0.50
N ILE A 134 -4.85 -22.97 0.44
CA ILE A 134 -5.42 -21.61 0.46
C ILE A 134 -4.31 -20.56 0.51
N LEU A 135 -3.27 -20.77 1.34
CA LEU A 135 -2.12 -19.87 1.37
C LEU A 135 -1.38 -19.82 0.02
N THR A 136 -1.21 -20.98 -0.62
CA THR A 136 -0.57 -21.05 -1.94
C THR A 136 -1.35 -20.27 -2.99
N ASP A 137 -2.67 -20.41 -3.02
CA ASP A 137 -3.54 -19.70 -3.97
C ASP A 137 -3.57 -18.19 -3.69
N ALA A 138 -3.61 -17.80 -2.41
CA ALA A 138 -3.54 -16.40 -2.02
C ALA A 138 -2.22 -15.75 -2.45
N VAL A 139 -1.09 -16.41 -2.20
CA VAL A 139 0.23 -15.93 -2.63
C VAL A 139 0.32 -15.89 -4.15
N GLN A 140 -0.23 -16.88 -4.87
CA GLN A 140 -0.27 -16.85 -6.33
C GLN A 140 -1.08 -15.65 -6.84
N THR A 141 -2.22 -15.35 -6.23
CA THR A 141 -3.05 -14.19 -6.58
C THR A 141 -2.29 -12.87 -6.38
N LEU A 142 -1.55 -12.74 -5.27
CA LEU A 142 -0.70 -11.58 -5.03
C LEU A 142 0.42 -11.47 -6.06
N LEU A 143 1.10 -12.59 -6.35
CA LEU A 143 2.14 -12.63 -7.37
C LEU A 143 1.61 -12.21 -8.72
N ASP A 144 0.42 -12.66 -9.12
CA ASP A 144 -0.19 -12.36 -10.43
C ASP A 144 -0.76 -10.94 -10.51
N HIS A 145 -1.22 -10.38 -9.40
CA HIS A 145 -1.71 -9.01 -9.33
C HIS A 145 -0.58 -7.96 -9.29
N HIS A 146 0.55 -8.27 -8.64
CA HIS A 146 1.65 -7.32 -8.45
C HIS A 146 2.89 -7.67 -9.29
N ASP A 147 3.05 -6.98 -10.42
CA ASP A 147 4.20 -7.10 -11.34
C ASP A 147 5.57 -7.12 -10.63
N ALA A 148 5.78 -6.19 -9.69
CA ALA A 148 7.04 -6.05 -8.96
C ALA A 148 7.44 -7.30 -8.16
N LEU A 149 6.48 -8.10 -7.67
CA LEU A 149 6.78 -9.32 -6.91
C LEU A 149 7.33 -10.45 -7.79
N ARG A 150 7.20 -10.34 -9.11
CA ARG A 150 7.74 -11.29 -10.09
C ARG A 150 9.07 -10.83 -10.70
N ALA A 151 9.49 -9.60 -10.42
CA ALA A 151 10.66 -8.97 -11.00
C ALA A 151 11.96 -9.71 -10.64
N ARG A 152 12.90 -9.72 -11.58
CA ARG A 152 14.25 -10.28 -11.40
C ARG A 152 15.29 -9.24 -11.77
N LEU A 153 16.36 -9.15 -10.98
CA LEU A 153 17.51 -8.32 -11.31
C LEU A 153 18.40 -9.05 -12.32
N GLU A 154 18.68 -8.42 -13.44
CA GLU A 154 19.70 -8.86 -14.39
C GLU A 154 20.83 -7.84 -14.43
N ASP A 155 22.07 -8.28 -14.28
CA ASP A 155 23.27 -7.42 -14.23
C ASP A 155 23.99 -7.27 -15.59
N SER A 156 23.50 -7.91 -16.66
CA SER A 156 24.15 -7.91 -17.98
C SER A 156 23.12 -7.81 -19.13
N PRO A 157 23.39 -7.07 -20.21
CA PRO A 157 24.57 -6.21 -20.46
C PRO A 157 24.59 -4.92 -19.64
N GLU A 158 23.41 -4.45 -19.21
CA GLU A 158 23.23 -3.35 -18.26
C GLU A 158 22.25 -3.78 -17.17
N ARG A 159 22.44 -3.22 -15.97
CA ARG A 159 21.65 -3.59 -14.80
C ARG A 159 20.21 -3.11 -14.92
N ARG A 160 19.25 -4.04 -14.88
CA ARG A 160 17.82 -3.75 -15.02
C ARG A 160 16.95 -4.75 -14.27
N LEU A 161 15.67 -4.41 -14.09
CA LEU A 161 14.66 -5.38 -13.70
C LEU A 161 14.02 -5.98 -14.95
N VAL A 162 13.86 -7.30 -14.95
CA VAL A 162 13.04 -8.02 -15.92
C VAL A 162 11.80 -8.52 -15.19
N VAL A 163 10.65 -8.07 -15.64
CA VAL A 163 9.35 -8.40 -15.05
C VAL A 163 8.61 -9.37 -15.96
N PRO A 164 8.46 -10.64 -15.59
CA PRO A 164 7.71 -11.58 -16.38
C PRO A 164 6.20 -11.41 -16.16
N GLY A 165 5.42 -11.90 -17.12
CA GLY A 165 3.96 -11.90 -17.03
C GLY A 165 3.41 -12.79 -15.91
N PRO A 166 2.11 -12.66 -15.60
CA PRO A 166 1.42 -13.51 -14.63
C PRO A 166 1.63 -15.01 -14.91
N GLY A 167 1.72 -15.82 -13.85
CA GLY A 167 1.96 -17.26 -13.92
C GLY A 167 3.42 -17.70 -14.18
N ALA A 168 4.33 -16.78 -14.50
CA ALA A 168 5.74 -17.11 -14.71
C ALA A 168 6.49 -17.51 -13.42
N VAL A 169 5.99 -17.07 -12.26
CA VAL A 169 6.48 -17.45 -10.94
C VAL A 169 5.38 -18.25 -10.24
N ARG A 170 5.72 -19.45 -9.75
CA ARG A 170 4.77 -20.33 -9.05
C ARG A 170 4.93 -20.18 -7.55
N ALA A 171 3.87 -19.78 -6.85
CA ALA A 171 3.85 -19.63 -5.39
C ALA A 171 4.30 -20.91 -4.67
N SER A 172 3.92 -22.08 -5.19
CA SER A 172 4.30 -23.39 -4.65
C SER A 172 5.81 -23.63 -4.60
N THR A 173 6.61 -22.91 -5.38
CA THR A 173 8.09 -22.99 -5.34
C THR A 173 8.73 -22.02 -4.33
N LEU A 174 7.97 -21.06 -3.82
CA LEU A 174 8.42 -20.05 -2.86
C LEU A 174 7.97 -20.35 -1.43
N LEU A 175 6.95 -21.20 -1.28
CA LEU A 175 6.41 -21.56 0.02
C LEU A 175 7.12 -22.77 0.60
N ARG A 176 7.52 -22.65 1.87
CA ARG A 176 8.08 -23.74 2.66
C ARG A 176 7.21 -23.97 3.88
N ARG A 177 6.75 -25.21 4.06
CA ARG A 177 6.11 -25.65 5.29
C ARG A 177 7.16 -26.19 6.25
N VAL A 178 7.15 -25.69 7.48
CA VAL A 178 7.91 -26.24 8.60
C VAL A 178 6.88 -26.65 9.65
N ASP A 179 6.94 -27.91 10.07
CA ASP A 179 6.09 -28.37 11.17
C ASP A 179 6.76 -27.98 12.48
N ALA A 180 6.11 -27.09 13.21
CA ALA A 180 6.57 -26.60 14.50
C ALA A 180 5.82 -27.24 15.68
N THR A 181 5.00 -28.27 15.41
CA THR A 181 4.25 -28.96 16.46
C THR A 181 5.21 -29.61 17.46
N GLY A 182 5.11 -29.20 18.73
CA GLY A 182 5.96 -29.73 19.80
C GLY A 182 7.34 -29.07 19.91
N LEU A 183 7.62 -28.00 19.16
CA LEU A 183 8.77 -27.13 19.42
C LEU A 183 8.43 -26.15 20.56
N GLU A 184 9.34 -25.99 21.52
CA GLU A 184 9.20 -25.06 22.65
C GLU A 184 10.38 -24.07 22.71
N GLY A 185 10.12 -22.81 23.09
CA GLY A 185 11.17 -21.83 23.40
C GLY A 185 12.11 -21.52 22.22
N ASP A 186 13.42 -21.62 22.46
CA ASP A 186 14.51 -21.31 21.50
C ASP A 186 14.61 -22.29 20.32
N GLU A 187 13.73 -23.31 20.24
CA GLU A 187 13.65 -24.27 19.13
C GLU A 187 12.71 -23.82 17.99
N LEU A 188 11.98 -22.70 18.17
CA LEU A 188 11.15 -22.01 17.16
C LEU A 188 11.94 -20.91 16.42
#